data_AF-A0A7C9DET8-F1
#
_entry.id   AF-A0A7C9DET8-F1
#
_cell.length_a   1.000
_cell.length_b   1.000
_cell.length_c   1.000
_cell.angle_alpha   90.00
_cell.angle_beta   90.00
_cell.angle_gamma   90.00
#
_symmetry.space_group_name_H-M   'P 1'
#
loop_
_entity.id
_entity.type
_entity.pdbx_description
1 polymer ?
#
loop_
_entity_poly.entity_id
_entity_poly.type
_entity_poly.pdbx_seq_one_letter_code
_entity_poly.pdbx_strand_id
1 'polypeptide(L)'
;ETGGEGAHFICEEKGVIGVADGVGGWADVGVDAGEYARRLMSNSISAIEEDPEGLVDPAKVLEKAHSCTKVIGSSTACIIALTDQVFSSMIVLTGLWVQCCGSHD
;
A
#
# COMPACT_ATOMS: atom_id res chain seq x y z
N GLU A 1 -6.41 -18.60 -9.64
CA GLU A 1 -5.28 -17.76 -10.08
C GLU A 1 -5.31 -16.48 -9.26
N THR A 2 -4.18 -16.05 -8.69
CA THR A 2 -4.10 -14.95 -7.71
C THR A 2 -3.93 -13.55 -8.33
N GLY A 3 -3.94 -13.43 -9.65
CA GLY A 3 -3.81 -12.15 -10.36
C GLY A 3 -2.40 -11.54 -10.33
N GLY A 4 -1.39 -12.27 -9.83
CA GLY A 4 -0.01 -11.79 -9.66
C GLY A 4 0.25 -11.11 -8.31
N GLU A 5 1.51 -10.76 -8.04
CA GLU A 5 1.97 -10.11 -6.80
C GLU A 5 1.73 -8.59 -6.81
N GLY A 6 1.46 -8.00 -7.97
CA GLY A 6 1.27 -6.56 -8.15
C GLY A 6 -0.15 -6.05 -7.90
N ALA A 7 -0.25 -4.79 -7.43
CA ALA A 7 -1.50 -4.04 -7.32
C ALA A 7 -1.26 -2.55 -7.62
N HIS A 8 -2.30 -1.84 -8.05
CA HIS A 8 -2.22 -0.40 -8.30
C HIS A 8 -3.56 0.28 -8.08
N PHE A 9 -3.54 1.61 -7.96
CA PHE A 9 -4.73 2.46 -8.02
C PHE A 9 -4.42 3.80 -8.70
N ILE A 10 -5.47 4.45 -9.20
CA ILE A 10 -5.46 5.82 -9.71
C ILE A 10 -6.67 6.53 -9.10
N CYS A 11 -6.42 7.61 -8.35
CA CYS A 11 -7.44 8.50 -7.79
C CYS A 11 -7.37 9.82 -8.56
N GLU A 12 -8.19 9.95 -9.61
CA GLU A 12 -8.17 11.12 -10.49
C GLU A 12 -8.60 12.42 -9.77
N GLU A 13 -9.60 12.34 -8.89
CA GLU A 13 -10.11 13.51 -8.16
C GLU A 13 -9.05 14.20 -7.30
N LYS A 14 -8.13 13.42 -6.72
CA LYS A 14 -7.06 13.93 -5.86
C LYS A 14 -5.67 13.88 -6.52
N GLY A 15 -5.60 13.45 -7.79
CA GLY A 15 -4.33 13.34 -8.53
C GLY A 15 -3.33 12.37 -7.91
N VAL A 16 -3.78 11.25 -7.33
CA VAL A 16 -2.91 10.30 -6.62
C VAL A 16 -2.82 8.98 -7.36
N ILE A 17 -1.61 8.44 -7.49
CA ILE A 17 -1.36 7.13 -8.09
C ILE A 17 -0.57 6.30 -7.09
N GLY A 18 -0.95 5.03 -6.93
CA GLY A 18 -0.20 4.09 -6.12
C GLY A 18 0.06 2.79 -6.85
N VAL A 19 1.24 2.22 -6.63
CA VAL A 19 1.61 0.88 -7.08
C VAL A 19 2.21 0.12 -5.90
N ALA A 20 1.95 -1.18 -5.85
CA ALA A 20 2.56 -2.11 -4.93
C ALA A 20 2.97 -3.39 -5.65
N ASP A 21 4.07 -3.99 -5.21
CA ASP A 21 4.58 -5.25 -5.72
C ASP A 21 4.93 -6.17 -4.54
N GLY A 22 4.16 -7.25 -4.40
CA GLY A 22 4.29 -8.26 -3.36
C GLY A 22 5.63 -8.99 -3.42
N VAL A 23 6.19 -9.28 -2.25
CA VAL A 23 7.46 -10.02 -2.18
C VAL A 23 7.22 -11.50 -2.44
N GLY A 24 7.66 -12.00 -3.61
CA GLY A 24 7.44 -13.39 -4.04
C GLY A 24 7.97 -14.48 -3.09
N GLY A 25 8.93 -14.17 -2.21
CA GLY A 25 9.46 -15.13 -1.22
C GLY A 25 8.41 -15.66 -0.23
N TRP A 26 7.26 -15.00 -0.08
CA TRP A 26 6.15 -15.50 0.72
C TRP A 26 5.49 -16.77 0.15
N ALA A 27 5.65 -17.05 -1.14
CA ALA A 27 5.13 -18.25 -1.77
C ALA A 27 5.73 -19.54 -1.17
N ASP A 28 6.99 -19.49 -0.71
CA ASP A 28 7.69 -20.64 -0.12
C ASP A 28 7.05 -21.11 1.20
N VAL A 29 6.30 -20.23 1.87
CA VAL A 29 5.55 -20.53 3.10
C VAL A 29 4.03 -20.53 2.90
N GLY A 30 3.58 -20.54 1.65
CA GLY A 30 2.16 -20.62 1.29
C GLY A 30 1.36 -19.33 1.52
N VAL A 31 2.02 -18.17 1.57
CA VAL A 31 1.38 -16.85 1.75
C VAL A 31 1.25 -16.14 0.40
N ASP A 32 0.05 -15.60 0.10
CA ASP A 32 -0.19 -14.80 -1.10
C ASP A 32 0.29 -13.35 -0.91
N ALA A 33 1.51 -13.04 -1.40
CA ALA A 33 2.04 -11.68 -1.36
C ALA A 33 1.21 -10.67 -2.18
N GLY A 34 0.49 -11.13 -3.20
CA GLY A 34 -0.44 -10.30 -3.97
C GLY A 34 -1.64 -9.86 -3.13
N GLU A 35 -2.10 -10.68 -2.18
CA GLU A 35 -3.15 -10.28 -1.25
C GLU A 35 -2.71 -9.09 -0.40
N TYR A 36 -1.48 -9.12 0.10
CA TYR A 36 -0.88 -8.00 0.82
C TYR A 36 -0.83 -6.74 -0.04
N ALA A 37 -0.30 -6.81 -1.25
CA ALA A 37 -0.21 -5.67 -2.16
C ALA A 37 -1.59 -5.06 -2.47
N ARG A 38 -2.59 -5.91 -2.77
CA ARG A 38 -3.98 -5.48 -3.02
C ARG A 38 -4.60 -4.80 -1.80
N ARG A 39 -4.38 -5.37 -0.60
CA ARG A 39 -4.92 -4.81 0.64
C ARG A 39 -4.27 -3.47 1.00
N LEU A 40 -2.97 -3.33 0.78
CA LEU A 40 -2.24 -2.08 0.95
C LEU A 40 -2.76 -0.98 0.02
N MET A 41 -2.98 -1.28 -1.27
CA MET A 41 -3.54 -0.32 -2.22
C MET A 41 -4.98 0.06 -1.87
N SER A 42 -5.83 -0.91 -1.51
CA SER A 42 -7.20 -0.64 -1.07
C SER A 42 -7.25 0.26 0.17
N ASN A 43 -6.40 -0.01 1.17
CA ASN A 43 -6.34 0.82 2.38
C ASN A 43 -5.75 2.21 2.09
N SER A 44 -4.89 2.35 1.08
CA SER A 44 -4.37 3.65 0.63
C SER A 44 -5.49 4.51 0.05
N ILE A 45 -6.41 3.94 -0.73
CA ILE A 45 -7.58 4.66 -1.24
C ILE A 45 -8.43 5.17 -0.07
N SER A 46 -8.76 4.31 0.90
CA SER A 46 -9.53 4.74 2.08
C SER A 46 -8.81 5.84 2.88
N ALA A 47 -7.49 5.73 3.05
CA ALA A 47 -6.71 6.77 3.72
C ALA A 47 -6.74 8.11 2.97
N ILE A 48 -6.73 8.09 1.64
CA ILE A 48 -6.88 9.27 0.78
C ILE A 48 -8.27 9.88 0.93
N GLU A 49 -9.34 9.07 0.88
CA GLU A 49 -10.74 9.53 0.99
C GLU A 49 -11.04 10.16 2.35
N GLU A 50 -10.44 9.64 3.43
CA GLU A 50 -10.61 10.15 4.78
C GLU A 50 -9.87 11.47 5.04
N ASP A 51 -8.94 11.90 4.17
CA ASP A 51 -8.26 13.19 4.31
C ASP A 51 -9.14 14.33 3.77
N PRO A 52 -9.68 15.21 4.64
CA PRO A 52 -10.54 16.32 4.22
C PRO A 52 -9.75 17.48 3.62
N GLU A 53 -8.43 17.53 3.84
CA GLU A 53 -7.56 18.58 3.31
C GLU A 53 -7.14 18.20 1.89
N GLY A 54 -7.36 19.10 0.93
CA GLY A 54 -7.14 18.81 -0.50
C GLY A 54 -5.69 18.51 -0.91
N LEU A 55 -4.75 18.44 0.04
CA LEU A 55 -3.35 18.15 -0.21
C LEU A 55 -2.99 16.78 0.38
N VAL A 56 -2.92 15.77 -0.48
CA VAL A 56 -2.56 14.42 -0.06
C VAL A 56 -1.07 14.34 0.26
N ASP A 57 -0.75 13.88 1.47
CA ASP A 57 0.61 13.51 1.88
C ASP A 57 0.83 11.99 1.68
N PRO A 58 1.62 11.56 0.67
CA PRO A 58 1.85 10.16 0.38
C PRO A 58 2.41 9.36 1.57
N ALA A 59 3.22 9.99 2.42
CA ALA A 59 3.80 9.32 3.58
C ALA A 59 2.73 8.96 4.61
N LYS A 60 1.82 9.89 4.92
CA LYS A 60 0.69 9.66 5.83
C LYS A 60 -0.29 8.63 5.28
N VAL A 61 -0.61 8.71 3.98
CA VAL A 61 -1.46 7.73 3.31
C VAL A 61 -0.90 6.33 3.49
N LEU A 62 0.39 6.17 3.23
CA LEU A 62 1.01 4.86 3.30
C LEU A 62 1.17 4.35 4.74
N GLU A 63 1.54 5.21 5.69
CA GLU A 63 1.60 4.85 7.11
C GLU A 63 0.25 4.34 7.61
N LYS A 64 -0.82 5.04 7.28
CA LYS A 64 -2.20 4.64 7.61
C LYS A 64 -2.58 3.34 6.92
N ALA A 65 -2.37 3.25 5.60
CA ALA A 65 -2.68 2.06 4.82
C ALA A 65 -1.96 0.81 5.34
N HIS A 66 -0.68 0.95 5.68
CA HIS A 66 0.12 -0.09 6.30
C HIS A 66 -0.43 -0.49 7.67
N SER A 67 -0.76 0.47 8.54
CA SER A 67 -1.36 0.17 9.85
C SER A 67 -2.68 -0.61 9.76
N CYS A 68 -3.46 -0.36 8.71
CA CYS A 68 -4.74 -1.02 8.43
C CYS A 68 -4.59 -2.38 7.70
N THR A 69 -3.40 -2.70 7.18
CA THR A 69 -3.15 -3.95 6.46
C THR A 69 -2.79 -5.05 7.45
N LYS A 70 -3.72 -5.98 7.68
CA LYS A 70 -3.57 -7.07 8.68
C LYS A 70 -3.28 -8.44 8.08
N VAL A 71 -3.29 -8.54 6.75
CA VAL A 71 -2.96 -9.78 6.05
C VAL A 71 -1.45 -10.03 6.17
N ILE A 72 -1.07 -11.30 6.27
CA ILE A 72 0.35 -11.69 6.32
C ILE A 72 0.95 -11.48 4.93
N GLY A 73 2.14 -10.91 4.88
CA GLY A 73 2.86 -10.65 3.65
C GLY A 73 3.72 -9.40 3.74
N SER A 74 4.27 -9.01 2.60
CA SER A 74 4.97 -7.74 2.44
C SER A 74 4.98 -7.35 0.96
N SER A 75 5.21 -6.06 0.69
CA SER A 75 5.32 -5.52 -0.67
C SER A 75 6.23 -4.30 -0.74
N THR A 76 6.82 -4.02 -1.88
CA THR A 76 7.28 -2.65 -2.15
C THR A 76 6.08 -1.80 -2.54
N ALA A 77 6.08 -0.51 -2.21
CA ALA A 77 5.02 0.40 -2.60
C ALA A 77 5.56 1.78 -2.98
N CYS A 78 4.93 2.41 -3.96
CA CYS A 78 5.21 3.78 -4.37
C CYS A 78 3.88 4.52 -4.49
N ILE A 79 3.75 5.64 -3.77
CA ILE A 79 2.60 6.55 -3.86
C ILE A 79 3.09 7.91 -4.35
N ILE A 80 2.42 8.43 -5.37
CA ILE A 80 2.71 9.71 -6.01
C ILE A 80 1.45 10.57 -5.90
N ALA A 81 1.58 11.75 -5.29
CA ALA A 81 0.53 12.76 -5.28
C ALA A 81 0.93 13.92 -6.19
N LEU A 82 0.09 14.21 -7.19
CA LEU A 82 0.23 15.31 -8.11
C LEU A 82 -0.43 16.54 -7.50
N THR A 83 0.39 17.51 -7.09
CA THR A 83 -0.09 18.82 -6.64
C THR A 83 0.21 19.84 -7.73
N ASP A 84 -0.62 20.87 -7.86
CA ASP A 84 -0.53 21.90 -8.92
C ASP A 84 0.83 22.64 -8.99
N GLN A 85 1.74 22.44 -8.03
CA GLN A 85 3.04 23.11 -8.00
C GLN A 85 4.26 22.19 -7.75
N VAL A 86 4.10 20.95 -7.26
CA VAL A 86 5.24 20.06 -6.93
C VAL A 86 4.84 18.57 -7.02
N PHE A 87 5.71 17.74 -7.62
CA PHE A 87 5.61 16.28 -7.53
C PHE A 87 6.14 15.81 -6.17
N SER A 88 5.30 15.23 -5.31
CA SER A 88 5.76 14.54 -4.10
C SER A 88 5.65 13.02 -4.33
N SER A 89 6.79 12.33 -4.29
CA SER A 89 6.87 10.87 -4.46
C SER A 89 7.48 10.24 -3.22
N MET A 90 6.81 9.25 -2.64
CA MET A 90 7.33 8.44 -1.54
C MET A 90 7.48 6.99 -2.01
N ILE A 91 8.72 6.49 -1.96
CA ILE A 91 9.03 5.08 -2.19
C ILE A 91 9.22 4.43 -0.82
N VAL A 92 8.49 3.35 -0.56
CA VAL A 92 8.70 2.52 0.64
C VAL A 92 8.96 1.08 0.23
N LEU A 93 10.11 0.59 0.65
CA LEU A 93 10.44 -0.83 0.65
C LEU A 93 9.88 -1.39 1.96
N THR A 94 8.70 -2.03 1.97
CA THR A 94 8.30 -2.79 3.18
C THR A 94 9.13 -4.07 3.23
N GLY A 95 10.35 -3.93 3.75
CA GLY A 95 11.33 -5.00 3.90
C GLY A 95 11.76 -5.25 5.33
N LEU A 96 11.28 -4.49 6.31
CA LEU A 96 11.74 -4.64 7.70
C LEU A 96 10.56 -4.54 8.69
N TRP A 97 10.20 -5.69 9.26
CA TRP A 97 9.42 -5.87 10.49
C TRP A 97 7.91 -5.55 10.47
N VAL A 98 7.12 -6.25 9.66
CA VAL A 98 5.77 -6.62 10.11
C VAL A 98 5.58 -8.12 9.94
N GLN A 99 6.13 -8.86 10.89
CA GLN A 99 5.46 -10.08 11.28
C GLN A 99 4.26 -9.66 12.12
N CYS A 100 3.09 -9.49 11.48
CA CYS A 100 1.84 -9.63 12.20
C CYS A 100 1.76 -11.10 12.64
N CYS A 101 2.38 -11.42 13.79
CA CYS A 101 1.99 -12.61 14.54
C CYS A 101 0.50 -12.41 14.83
N GLY A 102 -0.35 -13.17 14.15
CA GLY A 102 -1.71 -13.36 14.60
C GLY A 102 -1.63 -13.83 16.05
N SER A 103 -2.19 -13.04 16.96
CA SER A 103 -2.54 -13.54 18.28
C SER A 103 -3.54 -14.66 18.07
N HIS A 104 -3.09 -15.90 18.29
CA HIS A 104 -3.98 -17.01 18.60
C HIS A 104 -4.64 -16.66 19.94
N ASP A 105 -5.95 -16.43 19.91
CA ASP A 105 -6.83 -16.73 21.03
C ASP A 105 -7.45 -18.12 20.80
#